data_AF-A0A7D9H3R1-F1
#
_entry.id   AF-A0A7D9H3R1-F1
#
_cell.length_a   1.000
_cell.length_b   1.000
_cell.length_c   1.000
_cell.angle_alpha   90.00
_cell.angle_beta   90.00
_cell.angle_gamma   90.00
#
_symmetry.space_group_name_H-M   'P 1'
#
loop_
_entity.id
_entity.type
_entity.pdbx_description
1 polymer ?
#
loop_
_entity_poly.entity_id
_entity_poly.type
_entity_poly.pdbx_seq_one_letter_code
_entity_poly.pdbx_strand_id
1 'polypeptide(L)'
;MRKLLSILIFLSWTVSADAADISVCTTSDLQNAIASAKPGDDIVMCGREWRDLDLRFDVNGTASTPITLRSDVPGNTIITGRSQILMIGSYSIVQGLRFEDGQAINSAIYMSCNNCRLTETTIIDFSPAEGTAEFDSYQFYVRVRGKNNRVDHNFFSGKHGLGMVLHVEVKSDGPERARIDHNYFGHRIRHPSGNGAEAVKIGEHTTEFFQSGSVVENNYFYRSNGEFEIISVKASGITLRRNTFDRCEGALSLRHGDGSWVDANTFLGHRDASKKVSGIRVNGDNHVITNNYISGINVGGSGARGGINLASGYLTYTEGGRRAAKNILIAFNTIVDSDRSISVDGSNPVLPSNIVIANNIISSTYGPLIAEDKPINGVTYSKNIAHGSSLGVASNGFIVADPGLILSNGFHRISNTSPALDAADSSYTPQSRMGSSAPFIDSEGQTRTGSYDIGADEYIGGVGSGHTVSCDTGPRTYNPTLTSNCLVTQQASPMPPTLLTASP
;
A
#
# COMPACT_ATOMS: atom_id res chain seq x y z
N MET A 1 39.02 -62.18 -27.08
CA MET A 1 38.82 -60.74 -26.80
C MET A 1 37.44 -60.53 -26.20
N ARG A 2 37.33 -60.43 -24.87
CA ARG A 2 36.11 -59.94 -24.18
C ARG A 2 36.60 -59.01 -23.08
N LYS A 3 36.48 -57.70 -23.30
CA LYS A 3 36.83 -56.66 -22.33
C LYS A 3 35.68 -56.55 -21.33
N LEU A 4 35.92 -56.87 -20.05
CA LEU A 4 35.02 -56.49 -18.97
C LEU A 4 35.15 -54.99 -18.73
N LEU A 5 34.03 -54.27 -18.85
CA LEU A 5 33.91 -52.85 -18.55
C LEU A 5 33.43 -52.73 -17.11
N SER A 6 34.32 -52.37 -16.19
CA SER A 6 33.96 -52.09 -14.79
C SER A 6 33.33 -50.71 -14.70
N ILE A 7 32.02 -50.66 -14.43
CA ILE A 7 31.28 -49.43 -14.16
C ILE A 7 31.51 -49.06 -12.69
N LEU A 8 32.25 -47.97 -12.44
CA LEU A 8 32.34 -47.35 -11.13
C LEU A 8 31.03 -46.58 -10.86
N ILE A 9 30.21 -47.10 -9.95
CA ILE A 9 29.05 -46.38 -9.42
C ILE A 9 29.56 -45.40 -8.36
N PHE A 10 29.64 -44.11 -8.71
CA PHE A 10 29.83 -43.04 -7.73
C PHE A 10 28.52 -42.87 -6.95
N LEU A 11 28.47 -43.45 -5.75
CA LEU A 11 27.39 -43.27 -4.81
C LEU A 11 27.51 -41.84 -4.21
N SER A 12 26.83 -40.87 -4.81
CA SER A 12 26.73 -39.52 -4.23
C SER A 12 25.92 -39.59 -2.94
N TRP A 13 26.61 -39.67 -1.80
CA TRP A 13 26.02 -39.44 -0.48
C TRP A 13 25.53 -37.99 -0.43
N THR A 14 24.22 -37.82 -0.59
CA THR A 14 23.54 -36.58 -0.23
C THR A 14 23.41 -36.57 1.30
N VAL A 15 24.34 -35.90 1.97
CA VAL A 15 24.14 -35.53 3.37
C VAL A 15 23.00 -34.53 3.37
N SER A 16 21.80 -34.94 3.81
CA SER A 16 20.81 -33.97 4.27
C SER A 16 21.47 -33.26 5.45
N ALA A 17 21.80 -31.99 5.28
CA ALA A 17 22.07 -31.13 6.42
C ALA A 17 20.72 -30.97 7.11
N ASP A 18 20.53 -31.64 8.24
CA ASP A 18 19.37 -31.45 9.09
C ASP A 18 19.35 -29.97 9.52
N ALA A 19 18.22 -29.30 9.28
CA ALA A 19 17.96 -27.97 9.80
C ALA A 19 18.09 -28.01 11.34
N ALA A 20 19.01 -27.23 11.90
CA ALA A 20 19.23 -27.20 13.34
C ALA A 20 18.47 -26.03 13.99
N ASP A 21 17.67 -26.34 15.02
CA ASP A 21 17.16 -25.33 15.95
C ASP A 21 18.27 -24.96 16.94
N ILE A 22 18.80 -23.74 16.81
CA ILE A 22 19.88 -23.20 17.64
C ILE A 22 19.28 -22.21 18.64
N SER A 23 18.94 -22.71 19.83
CA SER A 23 18.39 -21.88 20.91
C SER A 23 19.45 -20.92 21.46
N VAL A 24 19.12 -19.63 21.54
CA VAL A 24 20.01 -18.57 22.05
C VAL A 24 19.30 -17.69 23.08
N CYS A 25 19.85 -17.62 24.30
CA CYS A 25 19.26 -16.84 25.40
C CYS A 25 20.13 -15.64 25.84
N THR A 26 21.31 -15.46 25.24
CA THR A 26 22.21 -14.33 25.49
C THR A 26 22.68 -13.71 24.18
N THR A 27 23.14 -12.47 24.22
CA THR A 27 23.73 -11.78 23.05
C THR A 27 24.99 -12.47 22.54
N SER A 28 25.78 -13.08 23.43
CA SER A 28 26.96 -13.86 23.03
C SER A 28 26.57 -15.13 22.28
N ASP A 29 25.55 -15.86 22.75
CA ASP A 29 25.06 -17.07 22.06
C ASP A 29 24.51 -16.72 20.68
N LEU A 30 23.73 -15.63 20.61
CA LEU A 30 23.17 -15.12 19.36
C LEU A 30 24.26 -14.78 18.33
N GLN A 31 25.31 -14.05 18.75
CA GLN A 31 26.43 -13.72 17.87
C GLN A 31 27.19 -14.97 17.39
N ASN A 32 27.43 -15.94 18.28
CA ASN A 32 28.09 -17.19 17.93
C ASN A 32 27.25 -18.05 16.96
N ALA A 33 25.93 -18.10 17.18
CA ALA A 33 25.00 -18.81 16.31
C ALA A 33 25.00 -18.19 14.90
N ILE A 34 24.93 -16.86 14.79
CA ILE A 34 24.97 -16.16 13.50
C ILE A 34 26.29 -16.42 12.76
N ALA A 35 27.42 -16.36 13.47
CA ALA A 35 28.74 -16.58 12.87
C ALA A 35 28.96 -18.02 12.36
N SER A 36 28.21 -18.99 12.88
CA SER A 36 28.32 -20.41 12.53
C SER A 36 27.15 -20.95 11.69
N ALA A 37 26.15 -20.11 11.43
CA ALA A 37 24.93 -20.48 10.74
C ALA A 37 25.17 -20.99 9.32
N LYS A 38 24.44 -22.04 8.95
CA LYS A 38 24.43 -22.67 7.63
C LYS A 38 23.04 -22.58 7.02
N PRO A 39 22.91 -22.64 5.69
CA PRO A 39 21.61 -22.65 5.03
C PRO A 39 20.66 -23.70 5.63
N GLY A 40 19.48 -23.27 6.08
CA GLY A 40 18.49 -24.13 6.73
C GLY A 40 18.47 -24.04 8.26
N ASP A 41 19.45 -23.40 8.89
CA ASP A 41 19.45 -23.24 10.35
C ASP A 41 18.39 -22.24 10.83
N ASP A 42 17.79 -22.56 11.98
CA ASP A 42 16.85 -21.73 12.71
C ASP A 42 17.52 -21.24 14.00
N ILE A 43 17.87 -19.96 14.08
CA ILE A 43 18.37 -19.31 15.29
C ILE A 43 17.16 -18.86 16.11
N VAL A 44 16.94 -19.52 17.24
CA VAL A 44 15.73 -19.38 18.07
C VAL A 44 16.04 -18.53 19.29
N MET A 45 15.59 -17.28 19.27
CA MET A 45 15.75 -16.35 20.38
C MET A 45 14.79 -16.70 21.52
N CYS A 46 15.32 -16.87 22.73
CA CYS A 46 14.50 -17.13 23.91
C CYS A 46 13.51 -15.97 24.16
N GLY A 47 12.31 -16.31 24.64
CA GLY A 47 11.22 -15.40 24.98
C GLY A 47 11.54 -14.61 26.23
N ARG A 48 12.16 -13.44 26.05
CA ARG A 48 12.60 -12.52 27.10
C ARG A 48 12.80 -11.13 26.53
N GLU A 49 13.09 -10.18 27.42
CA GLU A 49 13.60 -8.87 27.03
C GLU A 49 15.04 -8.97 26.48
N TRP A 50 15.26 -8.33 25.33
CA TRP A 50 16.54 -8.09 24.66
C TRP A 50 16.74 -6.58 24.53
N ARG A 51 17.31 -5.99 25.57
CA ARG A 51 17.49 -4.54 25.68
C ARG A 51 18.75 -4.06 24.98
N ASP A 52 18.67 -2.91 24.31
CA ASP A 52 19.78 -2.22 23.64
C ASP A 52 20.53 -3.14 22.64
N LEU A 53 19.77 -3.92 21.88
CA LEU A 53 20.27 -4.88 20.90
C LEU A 53 20.63 -4.18 19.59
N ASP A 54 21.93 -4.04 19.31
CA ASP A 54 22.44 -3.68 17.98
C ASP A 54 22.94 -4.95 17.27
N LEU A 55 22.06 -5.60 16.51
CA LEU A 55 22.33 -6.89 15.91
C LEU A 55 22.65 -6.79 14.42
N ARG A 56 23.80 -7.32 14.04
CA ARG A 56 24.15 -7.61 12.64
C ARG A 56 23.81 -9.08 12.31
N PHE A 57 22.73 -9.29 11.57
CA PHE A 57 22.34 -10.60 11.05
C PHE A 57 22.87 -10.77 9.62
N ASP A 58 24.15 -11.13 9.53
CA ASP A 58 24.90 -11.26 8.27
C ASP A 58 25.09 -12.74 7.92
N VAL A 59 24.17 -13.26 7.10
CA VAL A 59 24.10 -14.68 6.78
C VAL A 59 23.72 -14.89 5.31
N ASN A 60 24.05 -16.06 4.76
CA ASN A 60 23.71 -16.42 3.39
C ASN A 60 23.05 -17.79 3.36
N GLY A 61 21.73 -17.81 3.28
CA GLY A 61 20.94 -19.01 3.04
C GLY A 61 20.87 -19.35 1.54
N THR A 62 19.94 -20.24 1.19
CA THR A 62 19.58 -20.49 -0.22
C THR A 62 18.08 -20.33 -0.43
N ALA A 63 17.64 -20.27 -1.68
CA ALA A 63 16.22 -20.19 -2.03
C ALA A 63 15.38 -21.33 -1.44
N SER A 64 15.95 -22.54 -1.34
CA SER A 64 15.29 -23.72 -0.77
C SER A 64 15.47 -23.86 0.73
N THR A 65 16.55 -23.31 1.30
CA THR A 65 16.91 -23.44 2.71
C THR A 65 17.41 -22.09 3.24
N PRO A 66 16.49 -21.14 3.50
CA PRO A 66 16.87 -19.86 4.09
C PRO A 66 17.39 -20.05 5.53
N ILE A 67 18.03 -19.02 6.08
CA ILE A 67 18.43 -19.00 7.49
C ILE A 67 17.44 -18.12 8.25
N THR A 68 16.86 -18.62 9.34
CA THR A 68 15.81 -17.92 10.09
C THR A 68 16.37 -17.41 11.42
N LEU A 69 16.10 -16.15 11.74
CA LEU A 69 16.14 -15.62 13.10
C LEU A 69 14.70 -15.46 13.59
N ARG A 70 14.30 -16.26 14.58
CA ARG A 70 12.92 -16.24 15.08
C ARG A 70 12.83 -16.22 16.59
N SER A 71 11.69 -15.75 17.08
CA SER A 71 11.29 -15.97 18.47
C SER A 71 11.00 -17.45 18.74
N ASP A 72 11.23 -17.91 19.98
CA ASP A 72 10.82 -19.23 20.44
C ASP A 72 9.30 -19.40 20.41
N VAL A 73 8.57 -18.40 20.91
CA VAL A 73 7.13 -18.27 20.88
C VAL A 73 6.82 -16.90 20.26
N PRO A 74 6.22 -16.83 19.06
CA PRO A 74 5.96 -15.57 18.37
C PRO A 74 5.35 -14.48 19.26
N GLY A 75 6.00 -13.32 19.31
CA GLY A 75 5.61 -12.18 20.14
C GLY A 75 6.27 -12.12 21.52
N ASN A 76 6.94 -13.19 22.00
CA ASN A 76 7.54 -13.23 23.35
C ASN A 76 9.01 -12.80 23.40
N THR A 77 9.70 -12.71 22.26
CA THR A 77 11.02 -12.06 22.20
C THR A 77 10.82 -10.56 22.03
N ILE A 78 11.01 -9.82 23.13
CA ILE A 78 10.73 -8.38 23.21
C ILE A 78 12.06 -7.61 23.13
N ILE A 79 12.20 -6.77 22.12
CA ILE A 79 13.36 -5.93 21.87
C ILE A 79 13.04 -4.51 22.35
N THR A 80 13.78 -4.03 23.33
CA THR A 80 13.55 -2.75 24.03
C THR A 80 14.77 -1.83 23.94
N GLY A 81 14.65 -0.61 24.46
CA GLY A 81 15.77 0.33 24.51
C GLY A 81 16.19 0.82 23.12
N ARG A 82 17.47 1.17 22.94
CA ARG A 82 18.00 1.68 21.67
C ARG A 82 18.50 0.52 20.83
N SER A 83 17.65 -0.02 19.96
CA SER A 83 17.90 -1.30 19.25
C SER A 83 17.75 -1.22 17.73
N GLN A 84 18.37 -2.18 17.03
CA GLN A 84 18.32 -2.40 15.60
C GLN A 84 18.64 -3.86 15.25
N ILE A 85 18.00 -4.39 14.19
CA ILE A 85 18.48 -5.57 13.45
C ILE A 85 18.83 -5.15 12.03
N LEU A 86 20.09 -5.31 11.66
CA LEU A 86 20.63 -5.12 10.32
C LEU A 86 20.79 -6.48 9.62
N MET A 87 19.92 -6.76 8.66
CA MET A 87 19.98 -7.98 7.84
C MET A 87 20.89 -7.77 6.64
N ILE A 88 21.87 -8.65 6.44
CA ILE A 88 22.86 -8.60 5.36
C ILE A 88 23.00 -9.98 4.72
N GLY A 89 23.41 -10.00 3.46
CA GLY A 89 23.64 -11.22 2.70
C GLY A 89 22.43 -11.58 1.84
N SER A 90 21.94 -12.80 1.94
CA SER A 90 20.79 -13.26 1.15
C SER A 90 20.04 -14.42 1.75
N TYR A 91 18.77 -14.57 1.36
CA TYR A 91 17.91 -15.69 1.77
C TYR A 91 17.85 -15.88 3.28
N SER A 92 17.57 -14.79 4.00
CA SER A 92 17.37 -14.80 5.44
C SER A 92 15.99 -14.32 5.84
N ILE A 93 15.48 -14.84 6.96
CA ILE A 93 14.14 -14.53 7.48
C ILE A 93 14.27 -14.00 8.89
N VAL A 94 13.60 -12.90 9.20
CA VAL A 94 13.35 -12.45 10.58
C VAL A 94 11.86 -12.64 10.87
N GLN A 95 11.54 -13.37 11.94
CA GLN A 95 10.17 -13.77 12.25
C GLN A 95 9.80 -13.64 13.74
N GLY A 96 8.58 -13.18 14.02
CA GLY A 96 7.95 -13.36 15.33
C GLY A 96 8.50 -12.46 16.43
N LEU A 97 9.29 -11.44 16.10
CA LEU A 97 9.90 -10.54 17.08
C LEU A 97 8.94 -9.39 17.44
N ARG A 98 9.11 -8.81 18.63
CA ARG A 98 8.34 -7.64 19.09
C ARG A 98 9.29 -6.52 19.49
N PHE A 99 9.07 -5.30 19.00
CA PHE A 99 9.78 -4.09 19.40
C PHE A 99 8.82 -3.15 20.12
N GLU A 100 9.16 -2.74 21.33
CA GLU A 100 8.41 -1.79 22.16
C GLU A 100 9.33 -1.15 23.21
N ASP A 101 8.84 -0.18 23.99
CA ASP A 101 9.58 0.45 25.09
C ASP A 101 11.02 0.88 24.71
N GLY A 102 11.15 1.59 23.59
CA GLY A 102 12.45 1.96 23.05
C GLY A 102 12.40 2.81 21.80
N GLN A 103 13.53 2.89 21.10
CA GLN A 103 13.69 3.67 19.87
C GLN A 103 14.72 3.01 18.94
N ALA A 104 14.60 3.28 17.65
CA ALA A 104 15.56 2.80 16.67
C ALA A 104 16.92 3.51 16.81
N ILE A 105 18.03 2.81 16.53
CA ILE A 105 19.34 3.48 16.33
C ILE A 105 19.29 4.38 15.08
N ASN A 106 18.76 3.81 14.01
CA ASN A 106 18.39 4.49 12.76
C ASN A 106 17.15 3.83 12.17
N SER A 107 17.10 2.50 12.23
CA SER A 107 15.92 1.70 11.90
C SER A 107 15.77 0.56 12.90
N ALA A 108 14.54 0.17 13.25
CA ALA A 108 14.34 -1.04 14.06
C ALA A 108 14.77 -2.28 13.25
N ILE A 109 14.36 -2.36 11.98
CA ILE A 109 14.83 -3.35 11.00
C ILE A 109 15.45 -2.61 9.80
N TYR A 110 16.66 -3.01 9.40
CA TYR A 110 17.25 -2.59 8.13
C TYR A 110 17.61 -3.83 7.31
N MET A 111 16.85 -4.08 6.25
CA MET A 111 17.12 -5.11 5.27
C MET A 111 18.09 -4.57 4.23
N SER A 112 19.39 -4.82 4.38
CA SER A 112 20.43 -4.52 3.39
C SER A 112 20.93 -5.82 2.74
N CYS A 113 20.00 -6.59 2.20
CA CYS A 113 20.22 -7.94 1.70
C CYS A 113 19.32 -8.24 0.48
N ASN A 114 19.46 -9.43 -0.12
CA ASN A 114 18.65 -9.84 -1.27
C ASN A 114 17.86 -11.11 -0.98
N ASN A 115 16.63 -11.19 -1.48
CA ASN A 115 15.73 -12.34 -1.26
C ASN A 115 15.47 -12.63 0.23
N CYS A 116 15.45 -11.58 1.06
CA CYS A 116 15.19 -11.68 2.49
C CYS A 116 13.72 -11.43 2.81
N ARG A 117 13.29 -11.85 4.00
CA ARG A 117 11.91 -11.69 4.47
C ARG A 117 11.85 -11.17 5.90
N LEU A 118 11.03 -10.16 6.13
CA LEU A 118 10.57 -9.75 7.47
C LEU A 118 9.10 -10.16 7.60
N THR A 119 8.78 -11.00 8.59
CA THR A 119 7.40 -11.46 8.76
C THR A 119 6.98 -11.64 10.22
N GLU A 120 5.68 -11.56 10.48
CA GLU A 120 5.10 -11.77 11.81
C GLU A 120 5.79 -10.94 12.90
N THR A 121 6.28 -9.76 12.57
CA THR A 121 6.98 -8.88 13.50
C THR A 121 6.07 -7.74 13.92
N THR A 122 6.11 -7.40 15.20
CA THR A 122 5.35 -6.30 15.78
C THR A 122 6.29 -5.18 16.18
N ILE A 123 5.99 -3.94 15.80
CA ILE A 123 6.71 -2.74 16.24
C ILE A 123 5.67 -1.72 16.72
N ILE A 124 5.65 -1.45 18.03
CA ILE A 124 4.66 -0.59 18.68
C ILE A 124 5.37 0.45 19.53
N ASP A 125 5.04 1.73 19.32
CA ASP A 125 5.53 2.87 20.12
C ASP A 125 7.07 2.93 20.25
N PHE A 126 7.80 2.30 19.31
CA PHE A 126 9.26 2.21 19.31
C PHE A 126 9.90 3.47 18.73
N SER A 127 9.68 4.62 19.37
CA SER A 127 10.03 5.94 18.86
C SER A 127 10.72 6.82 19.91
N PRO A 128 11.57 7.78 19.47
CA PRO A 128 12.16 8.74 20.38
C PRO A 128 11.12 9.55 21.14
N ALA A 129 11.47 10.00 22.35
CA ALA A 129 10.64 10.90 23.13
C ALA A 129 10.55 12.28 22.45
N GLU A 130 9.38 12.92 22.54
CA GLU A 130 9.18 14.28 22.04
C GLU A 130 10.13 15.28 22.71
N GLY A 131 10.61 16.25 21.93
CA GLY A 131 11.60 17.25 22.39
C GLY A 131 13.06 16.78 22.38
N THR A 132 13.34 15.56 21.94
CA THR A 132 14.72 15.08 21.72
C THR A 132 15.22 15.38 20.31
N ALA A 133 16.53 15.44 20.10
CA ALA A 133 17.11 15.61 18.77
C ALA A 133 16.78 14.42 17.86
N GLU A 134 16.67 13.21 18.43
CA GLU A 134 16.29 12.01 17.71
C GLU A 134 14.86 12.08 17.17
N PHE A 135 13.93 12.71 17.88
CA PHE A 135 12.55 12.92 17.44
C PHE A 135 12.47 13.68 16.12
N ASP A 136 13.32 14.70 15.96
CA ASP A 136 13.46 15.52 14.76
C ASP A 136 14.50 14.96 13.77
N SER A 137 14.94 13.71 13.95
CA SER A 137 15.84 13.01 13.03
C SER A 137 15.11 11.88 12.31
N TYR A 138 15.53 11.59 11.07
CA TYR A 138 14.93 10.51 10.31
C TYR A 138 15.25 9.13 10.90
N GLN A 139 14.28 8.55 11.61
CA GLN A 139 14.30 7.16 12.09
C GLN A 139 13.17 6.34 11.48
N PHE A 140 13.44 5.07 11.18
CA PHE A 140 12.51 4.20 10.46
C PHE A 140 12.11 3.00 11.30
N TYR A 141 10.92 2.42 11.08
CA TYR A 141 10.67 1.08 11.60
C TYR A 141 11.36 0.04 10.71
N VAL A 142 11.14 0.14 9.40
CA VAL A 142 11.72 -0.78 8.41
C VAL A 142 12.38 0.02 7.28
N ARG A 143 13.64 -0.27 6.99
CA ARG A 143 14.31 0.12 5.74
C ARG A 143 14.56 -1.11 4.89
N VAL A 144 14.32 -0.99 3.59
CA VAL A 144 14.55 -2.05 2.61
C VAL A 144 15.50 -1.55 1.53
N ARG A 145 16.62 -2.24 1.38
CA ARG A 145 17.62 -2.05 0.33
C ARG A 145 18.03 -3.41 -0.22
N GLY A 146 18.25 -3.47 -1.52
CA GLY A 146 18.53 -4.71 -2.24
C GLY A 146 17.31 -5.19 -3.02
N LYS A 147 17.35 -6.44 -3.47
CA LYS A 147 16.44 -6.98 -4.48
C LYS A 147 15.61 -8.15 -3.97
N ASN A 148 14.35 -8.20 -4.40
CA ASN A 148 13.38 -9.25 -4.14
C ASN A 148 13.11 -9.50 -2.63
N ASN A 149 13.21 -8.46 -1.81
CA ASN A 149 12.89 -8.56 -0.40
C ASN A 149 11.38 -8.52 -0.17
N ARG A 150 10.92 -9.19 0.89
CA ARG A 150 9.51 -9.23 1.28
C ARG A 150 9.30 -8.74 2.72
N VAL A 151 8.30 -7.89 2.91
CA VAL A 151 7.84 -7.43 4.22
C VAL A 151 6.37 -7.79 4.33
N ASP A 152 6.03 -8.82 5.11
CA ASP A 152 4.66 -9.32 5.14
C ASP A 152 4.14 -9.81 6.49
N HIS A 153 2.84 -9.68 6.74
CA HIS A 153 2.20 -10.11 8.01
C HIS A 153 2.79 -9.43 9.25
N ASN A 154 3.19 -8.17 9.15
CA ASN A 154 3.72 -7.40 10.27
C ASN A 154 2.68 -6.43 10.84
N PHE A 155 2.84 -6.06 12.11
CA PHE A 155 2.02 -5.05 12.77
C PHE A 155 2.89 -3.85 13.16
N PHE A 156 2.61 -2.69 12.57
CA PHE A 156 3.33 -1.45 12.85
C PHE A 156 2.36 -0.41 13.38
N SER A 157 2.56 0.11 14.59
CA SER A 157 1.69 1.15 15.14
C SER A 157 2.43 2.07 16.09
N GLY A 158 1.89 3.26 16.33
CA GLY A 158 2.41 4.16 17.35
C GLY A 158 3.68 4.92 16.97
N LYS A 159 4.11 4.85 15.70
CA LYS A 159 5.32 5.59 15.29
C LYS A 159 5.14 7.09 15.53
N HIS A 160 6.10 7.66 16.26
CA HIS A 160 6.23 9.09 16.51
C HIS A 160 7.59 9.59 15.98
N GLY A 161 7.77 10.91 15.91
CA GLY A 161 8.96 11.52 15.30
C GLY A 161 9.05 11.39 13.78
N LEU A 162 10.14 11.93 13.21
CA LEU A 162 10.44 11.89 11.78
C LEU A 162 10.87 10.49 11.29
N GLY A 163 10.71 10.29 9.98
CA GLY A 163 11.09 9.09 9.25
C GLY A 163 9.97 8.09 9.08
N MET A 164 9.98 7.38 7.97
CA MET A 164 8.85 6.55 7.54
C MET A 164 8.65 5.32 8.43
N VAL A 165 7.45 4.77 8.45
CA VAL A 165 7.27 3.41 9.03
C VAL A 165 8.06 2.44 8.16
N LEU A 166 7.86 2.47 6.84
CA LEU A 166 8.60 1.65 5.89
C LEU A 166 9.19 2.50 4.76
N HIS A 167 10.48 2.33 4.49
CA HIS A 167 11.17 2.97 3.35
C HIS A 167 11.82 1.91 2.44
N VAL A 168 11.45 1.92 1.17
CA VAL A 168 12.16 1.18 0.11
C VAL A 168 13.14 2.12 -0.58
N GLU A 169 14.43 1.82 -0.47
CA GLU A 169 15.48 2.59 -1.13
C GLU A 169 15.63 2.15 -2.58
N VAL A 170 15.30 3.05 -3.50
CA VAL A 170 15.49 2.83 -4.93
C VAL A 170 16.89 3.27 -5.34
N LYS A 171 17.59 2.48 -6.17
CA LYS A 171 18.96 2.76 -6.62
C LYS A 171 19.11 2.57 -8.13
N SER A 172 20.18 3.11 -8.68
CA SER A 172 20.49 3.02 -10.11
C SER A 172 21.04 1.65 -10.54
N ASP A 173 21.26 0.72 -9.60
CA ASP A 173 21.79 -0.62 -9.84
C ASP A 173 20.71 -1.66 -10.22
N GLY A 174 19.48 -1.18 -10.47
CA GLY A 174 18.37 -1.93 -11.05
C GLY A 174 17.20 -2.17 -10.10
N PRO A 175 16.05 -2.62 -10.61
CA PRO A 175 14.80 -2.69 -9.88
C PRO A 175 14.86 -3.57 -8.63
N GLU A 176 14.37 -3.02 -7.51
CA GLU A 176 14.35 -3.66 -6.19
C GLU A 176 13.33 -4.79 -6.14
N ARG A 177 12.17 -4.63 -6.80
CA ARG A 177 11.07 -5.61 -6.77
C ARG A 177 10.69 -6.00 -5.33
N ALA A 178 10.67 -5.03 -4.42
CA ALA A 178 10.24 -5.28 -3.05
C ALA A 178 8.75 -5.65 -3.03
N ARG A 179 8.37 -6.61 -2.19
CA ARG A 179 6.97 -6.97 -1.98
C ARG A 179 6.55 -6.63 -0.56
N ILE A 180 5.55 -5.77 -0.42
CA ILE A 180 5.03 -5.31 0.87
C ILE A 180 3.58 -5.74 0.94
N ASP A 181 3.28 -6.80 1.71
CA ASP A 181 1.96 -7.41 1.68
C ASP A 181 1.39 -7.88 3.01
N HIS A 182 0.07 -7.80 3.20
CA HIS A 182 -0.62 -8.27 4.42
C HIS A 182 -0.10 -7.63 5.73
N ASN A 183 0.45 -6.42 5.68
CA ASN A 183 0.86 -5.70 6.88
C ASN A 183 -0.28 -4.82 7.41
N TYR A 184 -0.34 -4.70 8.73
CA TYR A 184 -1.19 -3.75 9.41
C TYR A 184 -0.37 -2.50 9.77
N PHE A 185 -0.66 -1.39 9.09
CA PHE A 185 -0.13 -0.07 9.39
C PHE A 185 -1.14 0.69 10.24
N GLY A 186 -0.96 0.61 11.56
CA GLY A 186 -1.83 1.21 12.55
C GLY A 186 -1.65 2.71 12.73
N HIS A 187 -2.08 3.16 13.91
CA HIS A 187 -2.13 4.57 14.24
C HIS A 187 -0.75 5.20 14.12
N ARG A 188 -0.69 6.35 13.47
CA ARG A 188 0.52 7.18 13.41
C ARG A 188 0.17 8.61 13.79
N ILE A 189 0.93 9.17 14.72
CA ILE A 189 0.74 10.53 15.21
C ILE A 189 1.34 11.52 14.19
N ARG A 190 0.61 12.61 13.95
CA ARG A 190 1.06 13.68 13.06
C ARG A 190 2.32 14.33 13.61
N HIS A 191 3.36 14.43 12.77
CA HIS A 191 4.57 15.15 13.16
C HIS A 191 4.36 16.68 13.01
N PRO A 192 4.87 17.51 13.95
CA PRO A 192 4.73 18.96 13.90
C PRO A 192 5.30 19.63 12.65
N SER A 193 6.37 19.06 12.06
CA SER A 193 6.96 19.55 10.80
C SER A 193 5.99 19.50 9.61
N GLY A 194 4.98 18.63 9.68
CA GLY A 194 4.03 18.37 8.59
C GLY A 194 4.57 17.61 7.38
N ASN A 195 5.83 17.12 7.42
CA ASN A 195 6.50 16.40 6.32
C ASN A 195 7.48 15.35 6.87
N GLY A 196 7.74 14.28 6.11
CA GLY A 196 8.74 13.27 6.44
C GLY A 196 8.24 12.23 7.44
N ALA A 197 6.93 11.99 7.44
CA ALA A 197 6.25 11.08 8.35
C ALA A 197 5.30 10.11 7.61
N GLU A 198 5.68 9.68 6.40
CA GLU A 198 4.90 8.77 5.55
C GLU A 198 4.84 7.36 6.15
N ALA A 199 3.70 6.65 6.01
CA ALA A 199 3.64 5.25 6.41
C ALA A 199 4.56 4.41 5.50
N VAL A 200 4.45 4.59 4.19
CA VAL A 200 5.32 3.93 3.21
C VAL A 200 5.92 4.97 2.27
N LYS A 201 7.23 4.90 2.03
CA LYS A 201 7.88 5.65 0.95
C LYS A 201 8.69 4.70 0.07
N ILE A 202 8.61 4.89 -1.25
CA ILE A 202 9.37 4.11 -2.22
C ILE A 202 10.17 5.08 -3.08
N GLY A 203 11.48 5.09 -2.90
CA GLY A 203 12.40 5.99 -3.57
C GLY A 203 12.44 7.40 -2.98
N GLU A 204 13.14 8.28 -3.69
CA GLU A 204 13.35 9.69 -3.39
C GLU A 204 13.11 10.52 -4.67
N HIS A 205 13.06 11.85 -4.54
CA HIS A 205 12.92 12.73 -5.70
C HIS A 205 14.01 12.51 -6.78
N THR A 206 15.23 12.10 -6.37
CA THR A 206 16.33 11.79 -7.29
C THR A 206 16.18 10.47 -8.04
N THR A 207 15.25 9.60 -7.61
CA THR A 207 15.03 8.26 -8.19
C THR A 207 13.74 8.18 -8.99
N GLU A 208 13.11 9.32 -9.25
CA GLU A 208 11.84 9.46 -9.98
C GLU A 208 11.76 8.56 -11.24
N PHE A 209 12.80 8.55 -12.07
CA PHE A 209 12.82 7.79 -13.32
C PHE A 209 13.35 6.35 -13.20
N PHE A 210 13.75 5.92 -12.01
CA PHE A 210 14.24 4.56 -11.80
C PHE A 210 13.06 3.60 -11.69
N GLN A 211 13.12 2.52 -12.46
CA GLN A 211 12.13 1.45 -12.40
C GLN A 211 12.34 0.64 -11.12
N SER A 212 11.34 0.61 -10.24
CA SER A 212 11.44 -0.18 -9.01
C SER A 212 10.85 -1.58 -9.17
N GLY A 213 9.71 -1.71 -9.87
CA GLY A 213 8.97 -2.97 -9.97
C GLY A 213 8.44 -3.48 -8.61
N SER A 214 8.46 -2.64 -7.58
CA SER A 214 7.97 -2.97 -6.24
C SER A 214 6.44 -3.06 -6.24
N VAL A 215 5.92 -3.91 -5.36
CA VAL A 215 4.49 -4.19 -5.20
C VAL A 215 4.08 -3.92 -3.76
N VAL A 216 3.09 -3.05 -3.57
CA VAL A 216 2.41 -2.81 -2.29
C VAL A 216 0.99 -3.34 -2.42
N GLU A 217 0.71 -4.47 -1.76
CA GLU A 217 -0.60 -5.12 -1.92
C GLU A 217 -1.19 -5.69 -0.65
N ASN A 218 -2.51 -5.72 -0.52
CA ASN A 218 -3.19 -6.34 0.62
C ASN A 218 -2.76 -5.81 1.99
N ASN A 219 -2.41 -4.53 2.11
CA ASN A 219 -2.11 -3.92 3.40
C ASN A 219 -3.31 -3.16 3.95
N TYR A 220 -3.43 -3.09 5.27
CA TYR A 220 -4.45 -2.30 5.95
C TYR A 220 -3.81 -1.11 6.65
N PHE A 221 -4.20 0.10 6.25
CA PHE A 221 -3.77 1.36 6.85
C PHE A 221 -4.92 1.91 7.69
N TYR A 222 -4.68 2.08 8.99
CA TYR A 222 -5.66 2.59 9.94
C TYR A 222 -5.13 3.80 10.68
N ARG A 223 -5.75 4.97 10.47
CA ARG A 223 -5.34 6.23 11.12
C ARG A 223 -3.82 6.48 11.02
N SER A 224 -3.23 6.16 9.88
CA SER A 224 -1.82 6.42 9.59
C SER A 224 -1.61 7.90 9.27
N ASN A 225 -1.74 8.76 10.29
CA ASN A 225 -1.95 10.21 10.16
C ASN A 225 -0.67 11.03 10.31
N GLY A 226 0.50 10.42 10.06
CA GLY A 226 1.81 11.05 10.24
C GLY A 226 1.97 12.35 9.46
N GLU A 227 1.52 12.37 8.21
CA GLU A 227 1.50 13.53 7.34
C GLU A 227 0.47 13.36 6.20
N PHE A 228 0.58 14.12 5.11
CA PHE A 228 -0.38 14.05 4.00
C PHE A 228 -0.16 12.84 3.08
N GLU A 229 1.08 12.39 2.89
CA GLU A 229 1.42 11.25 2.04
C GLU A 229 1.43 9.98 2.90
N ILE A 230 0.33 9.21 2.88
CA ILE A 230 0.27 7.91 3.58
C ILE A 230 1.25 6.96 2.91
N ILE A 231 1.10 6.84 1.59
CA ILE A 231 2.10 6.23 0.71
C ILE A 231 2.66 7.34 -0.18
N SER A 232 3.97 7.52 -0.17
CA SER A 232 4.70 8.42 -1.06
C SER A 232 5.49 7.61 -2.09
N VAL A 233 4.98 7.53 -3.32
CA VAL A 233 5.70 6.94 -4.44
C VAL A 233 6.63 7.99 -5.06
N LYS A 234 7.93 7.70 -5.08
CA LYS A 234 8.97 8.56 -5.64
C LYS A 234 9.92 7.78 -6.57
N ALA A 235 9.35 6.86 -7.35
CA ALA A 235 10.03 6.07 -8.36
C ALA A 235 9.00 5.57 -9.38
N SER A 236 9.46 4.94 -10.46
CA SER A 236 8.62 4.50 -11.57
C SER A 236 8.26 3.01 -11.51
N GLY A 237 7.15 2.65 -12.15
CA GLY A 237 6.75 1.26 -12.37
C GLY A 237 6.39 0.48 -11.10
N ILE A 238 5.67 1.12 -10.18
CA ILE A 238 5.22 0.51 -8.93
C ILE A 238 3.76 0.04 -9.07
N THR A 239 3.45 -1.13 -8.52
CA THR A 239 2.06 -1.61 -8.39
C THR A 239 1.56 -1.39 -6.97
N LEU A 240 0.44 -0.68 -6.82
CA LEU A 240 -0.24 -0.46 -5.54
C LEU A 240 -1.64 -1.01 -5.66
N ARG A 241 -1.92 -2.17 -5.06
CA ARG A 241 -3.21 -2.83 -5.28
C ARG A 241 -3.86 -3.47 -4.06
N ARG A 242 -5.18 -3.44 -3.99
CA ARG A 242 -5.95 -4.11 -2.92
C ARG A 242 -5.52 -3.69 -1.51
N ASN A 243 -5.03 -2.47 -1.34
CA ASN A 243 -4.77 -1.90 -0.02
C ASN A 243 -6.03 -1.19 0.49
N THR A 244 -6.23 -1.17 1.80
CA THR A 244 -7.34 -0.45 2.43
C THR A 244 -6.83 0.68 3.30
N PHE A 245 -7.41 1.86 3.14
CA PHE A 245 -7.13 3.07 3.89
C PHE A 245 -8.37 3.47 4.69
N ASP A 246 -8.34 3.24 5.99
CA ASP A 246 -9.45 3.53 6.90
C ASP A 246 -9.12 4.68 7.84
N ARG A 247 -9.84 5.81 7.69
CA ARG A 247 -9.67 7.04 8.49
C ARG A 247 -8.23 7.58 8.48
N CYS A 248 -7.53 7.43 7.36
CA CYS A 248 -6.18 7.96 7.19
C CYS A 248 -6.23 9.43 6.71
N GLU A 249 -5.64 10.35 7.48
CA GLU A 249 -5.62 11.79 7.20
C GLU A 249 -4.58 12.19 6.13
N GLY A 250 -4.66 11.56 4.96
CA GLY A 250 -3.73 11.78 3.86
C GLY A 250 -4.20 11.10 2.58
N ALA A 251 -3.28 10.91 1.64
CA ALA A 251 -3.51 10.30 0.33
C ALA A 251 -2.49 9.19 0.02
N LEU A 252 -2.87 8.29 -0.88
CA LEU A 252 -1.90 7.57 -1.71
C LEU A 252 -1.36 8.56 -2.74
N SER A 253 -0.10 8.94 -2.63
CA SER A 253 0.52 9.98 -3.43
C SER A 253 1.49 9.39 -4.45
N LEU A 254 1.10 9.42 -5.72
CA LEU A 254 2.02 9.27 -6.86
C LEU A 254 2.79 10.59 -6.98
N ARG A 255 3.78 10.78 -6.10
CA ARG A 255 4.41 12.07 -5.86
C ARG A 255 5.46 12.40 -6.90
N HIS A 256 6.25 11.41 -7.29
CA HIS A 256 7.23 11.44 -8.36
C HIS A 256 7.23 10.09 -9.09
N GLY A 257 7.76 10.06 -10.31
CA GLY A 257 7.85 8.85 -11.12
C GLY A 257 6.65 8.63 -12.02
N ASP A 258 6.79 7.65 -12.90
CA ASP A 258 5.87 7.39 -14.01
C ASP A 258 5.44 5.91 -14.02
N GLY A 259 4.34 5.61 -14.71
CA GLY A 259 3.99 4.22 -15.06
C GLY A 259 3.54 3.33 -13.89
N SER A 260 3.22 3.91 -12.73
CA SER A 260 2.60 3.17 -11.62
C SER A 260 1.16 2.71 -11.94
N TRP A 261 0.80 1.54 -11.40
CA TRP A 261 -0.55 0.97 -11.47
C TRP A 261 -1.21 0.99 -10.10
N VAL A 262 -2.30 1.72 -9.96
CA VAL A 262 -3.09 1.86 -8.71
C VAL A 262 -4.43 1.17 -8.90
N ASP A 263 -4.55 -0.04 -8.36
CA ASP A 263 -5.63 -0.96 -8.72
C ASP A 263 -6.40 -1.51 -7.51
N ALA A 264 -7.73 -1.53 -7.55
CA ALA A 264 -8.52 -2.22 -6.53
C ALA A 264 -8.27 -1.77 -5.08
N ASN A 265 -7.77 -0.55 -4.84
CA ASN A 265 -7.58 -0.03 -3.50
C ASN A 265 -8.90 0.50 -2.93
N THR A 266 -9.03 0.46 -1.61
CA THR A 266 -10.23 0.84 -0.86
C THR A 266 -9.93 2.03 0.04
N PHE A 267 -10.68 3.12 -0.11
CA PHE A 267 -10.53 4.32 0.71
C PHE A 267 -11.81 4.59 1.48
N LEU A 268 -11.75 4.56 2.81
CA LEU A 268 -12.87 4.77 3.71
C LEU A 268 -12.66 6.08 4.47
N GLY A 269 -13.26 7.15 3.97
CA GLY A 269 -13.12 8.52 4.49
C GLY A 269 -14.10 8.89 5.60
N HIS A 270 -15.22 8.18 5.73
CA HIS A 270 -16.25 8.38 6.78
C HIS A 270 -16.83 9.79 6.88
N ARG A 271 -16.67 10.63 5.84
CA ARG A 271 -17.25 11.98 5.74
C ARG A 271 -16.83 12.95 6.86
N ASP A 272 -15.77 12.68 7.60
CA ASP A 272 -15.35 13.54 8.71
C ASP A 272 -14.62 14.79 8.19
N ALA A 273 -15.31 15.93 8.16
CA ALA A 273 -14.77 17.21 7.71
C ALA A 273 -13.65 17.76 8.62
N SER A 274 -13.54 17.28 9.87
CA SER A 274 -12.45 17.67 10.77
C SER A 274 -11.13 17.00 10.41
N LYS A 275 -11.19 15.99 9.52
CA LYS A 275 -10.09 15.14 9.14
C LYS A 275 -9.69 15.43 7.71
N LYS A 276 -8.38 15.41 7.48
CA LYS A 276 -7.79 15.69 6.16
C LYS A 276 -7.67 14.42 5.32
N VAL A 277 -8.72 13.60 5.27
CA VAL A 277 -8.75 12.34 4.52
C VAL A 277 -8.87 12.62 3.03
N SER A 278 -8.07 11.94 2.21
CA SER A 278 -8.08 12.00 0.76
C SER A 278 -7.95 10.59 0.16
N GLY A 279 -8.24 10.43 -1.13
CA GLY A 279 -7.97 9.18 -1.85
C GLY A 279 -6.58 9.19 -2.49
N ILE A 280 -6.55 9.35 -3.81
CA ILE A 280 -5.35 9.24 -4.64
C ILE A 280 -4.93 10.64 -5.11
N ARG A 281 -3.64 10.98 -4.95
CA ARG A 281 -3.02 12.17 -5.58
C ARG A 281 -2.10 11.73 -6.71
N VAL A 282 -2.25 12.35 -7.88
CA VAL A 282 -1.59 11.95 -9.13
C VAL A 282 -0.70 13.09 -9.64
N ASN A 283 0.61 12.89 -9.59
CA ASN A 283 1.60 13.61 -10.36
C ASN A 283 2.23 12.65 -11.38
N GLY A 284 3.03 13.16 -12.33
CA GLY A 284 3.78 12.31 -13.25
C GLY A 284 2.96 11.78 -14.43
N ASP A 285 3.58 10.87 -15.18
CA ASP A 285 3.12 10.44 -16.49
C ASP A 285 2.73 8.94 -16.51
N ASN A 286 1.82 8.57 -17.41
CA ASN A 286 1.55 7.17 -17.80
C ASN A 286 0.99 6.26 -16.70
N HIS A 287 0.34 6.80 -15.67
CA HIS A 287 -0.29 5.98 -14.64
C HIS A 287 -1.61 5.34 -15.11
N VAL A 288 -1.92 4.19 -14.53
CA VAL A 288 -3.19 3.48 -14.69
C VAL A 288 -3.85 3.39 -13.32
N ILE A 289 -5.06 3.91 -13.19
CA ILE A 289 -5.81 4.02 -11.93
C ILE A 289 -7.16 3.34 -12.13
N THR A 290 -7.26 2.10 -11.66
CA THR A 290 -8.38 1.22 -11.99
C THR A 290 -9.02 0.53 -10.79
N ASN A 291 -10.30 0.19 -10.90
CA ASN A 291 -11.00 -0.64 -9.92
C ASN A 291 -11.00 -0.09 -8.47
N ASN A 292 -10.63 1.16 -8.21
CA ASN A 292 -10.55 1.64 -6.83
C ASN A 292 -11.96 1.96 -6.30
N TYR A 293 -12.21 1.56 -5.05
CA TYR A 293 -13.41 1.92 -4.30
C TYR A 293 -13.08 3.07 -3.34
N ILE A 294 -13.72 4.22 -3.51
CA ILE A 294 -13.47 5.42 -2.72
C ILE A 294 -14.79 5.90 -2.13
N SER A 295 -14.87 5.97 -0.80
CA SER A 295 -16.09 6.36 -0.10
C SER A 295 -15.84 7.45 0.91
N GLY A 296 -16.74 8.43 0.96
CA GLY A 296 -16.85 9.34 2.08
C GLY A 296 -15.70 10.35 2.21
N ILE A 297 -15.06 10.76 1.12
CA ILE A 297 -14.07 11.85 1.16
C ILE A 297 -14.80 13.18 1.41
N ASN A 298 -14.28 13.98 2.35
CA ASN A 298 -14.86 15.26 2.73
C ASN A 298 -13.75 16.29 3.00
N VAL A 299 -13.40 17.07 1.98
CA VAL A 299 -12.25 18.00 1.99
C VAL A 299 -12.65 19.46 1.90
N GLY A 300 -13.93 19.77 1.65
CA GLY A 300 -14.57 21.07 1.86
C GLY A 300 -14.08 22.25 1.00
N GLY A 301 -13.12 22.07 0.09
CA GLY A 301 -12.52 23.18 -0.66
C GLY A 301 -11.58 22.78 -1.80
N SER A 302 -10.99 23.78 -2.47
CA SER A 302 -10.00 23.62 -3.55
C SER A 302 -8.61 23.20 -3.03
N GLY A 303 -7.81 22.57 -3.88
CA GLY A 303 -6.46 22.09 -3.56
C GLY A 303 -6.18 20.65 -4.00
N ALA A 304 -4.99 20.14 -3.66
CA ALA A 304 -4.49 18.82 -4.04
C ALA A 304 -5.14 17.66 -3.26
N ARG A 305 -6.47 17.63 -3.18
CA ARG A 305 -7.30 16.70 -2.39
C ARG A 305 -8.60 16.36 -3.12
N GLY A 306 -9.14 15.18 -2.84
CA GLY A 306 -10.36 14.64 -3.42
C GLY A 306 -10.31 13.11 -3.40
N GLY A 307 -11.28 12.46 -4.04
CA GLY A 307 -11.24 11.02 -4.25
C GLY A 307 -10.07 10.62 -5.15
N ILE A 308 -10.03 11.18 -6.36
CA ILE A 308 -8.86 11.12 -7.25
C ILE A 308 -8.50 12.56 -7.63
N ASN A 309 -7.30 13.01 -7.28
CA ASN A 309 -6.81 14.34 -7.54
C ASN A 309 -5.71 14.34 -8.61
N LEU A 310 -5.94 15.05 -9.71
CA LEU A 310 -4.98 15.32 -10.77
C LEU A 310 -4.21 16.59 -10.43
N ALA A 311 -2.91 16.45 -10.16
CA ALA A 311 -2.08 17.56 -9.72
C ALA A 311 -1.58 18.43 -10.89
N SER A 312 -1.55 19.74 -10.68
CA SER A 312 -0.80 20.68 -11.52
C SER A 312 0.70 20.63 -11.24
N GLY A 313 1.52 21.10 -12.19
CA GLY A 313 2.98 21.08 -12.12
C GLY A 313 3.64 22.44 -12.37
N TYR A 314 4.94 22.53 -12.06
CA TYR A 314 5.74 23.74 -12.28
C TYR A 314 6.14 23.90 -13.76
N LEU A 315 6.32 25.16 -14.20
CA LEU A 315 6.78 25.49 -15.57
C LEU A 315 8.17 24.96 -15.86
N THR A 316 9.10 25.17 -14.93
CA THR A 316 10.46 24.68 -14.98
C THR A 316 10.59 23.54 -13.99
N TYR A 317 11.00 22.37 -14.48
CA TYR A 317 11.33 21.27 -13.59
C TYR A 317 12.63 21.59 -12.85
N THR A 318 12.52 21.96 -11.58
CA THR A 318 13.63 21.93 -10.63
C THR A 318 13.66 20.59 -9.93
N GLU A 319 14.83 20.16 -9.46
CA GLU A 319 14.95 18.96 -8.63
C GLU A 319 13.99 19.04 -7.43
N GLY A 320 13.20 17.98 -7.20
CA GLY A 320 12.14 17.95 -6.18
C GLY A 320 10.82 18.65 -6.58
N GLY A 321 10.79 19.30 -7.75
CA GLY A 321 9.62 19.93 -8.34
C GLY A 321 8.49 18.92 -8.64
N ARG A 322 7.26 19.41 -8.72
CA ARG A 322 6.08 18.63 -9.09
C ARG A 322 5.87 18.67 -10.60
N ARG A 323 5.78 17.50 -11.24
CA ARG A 323 5.25 17.36 -12.59
C ARG A 323 3.73 17.27 -12.56
N ALA A 324 3.09 17.84 -13.57
CA ALA A 324 1.63 17.74 -13.74
C ALA A 324 1.25 16.31 -14.13
N ALA A 325 0.04 15.88 -13.78
CA ALA A 325 -0.49 14.59 -14.23
C ALA A 325 -0.63 14.55 -15.76
N LYS A 326 -0.10 13.51 -16.42
CA LYS A 326 -0.13 13.42 -17.88
C LYS A 326 -0.31 12.00 -18.42
N ASN A 327 -1.12 11.83 -19.46
CA ASN A 327 -1.34 10.52 -20.09
C ASN A 327 -1.84 9.46 -19.09
N ILE A 328 -2.87 9.79 -18.32
CA ILE A 328 -3.39 8.94 -17.24
C ILE A 328 -4.68 8.26 -17.68
N LEU A 329 -4.83 6.98 -17.37
CA LEU A 329 -6.10 6.27 -17.46
C LEU A 329 -6.73 6.19 -16.06
N ILE A 330 -7.92 6.75 -15.89
CA ILE A 330 -8.78 6.61 -14.71
C ILE A 330 -10.02 5.85 -15.15
N ALA A 331 -10.09 4.55 -14.84
CA ALA A 331 -11.22 3.73 -15.28
C ALA A 331 -11.73 2.70 -14.29
N PHE A 332 -13.00 2.31 -14.40
CA PHE A 332 -13.59 1.29 -13.52
C PHE A 332 -13.50 1.63 -12.03
N ASN A 333 -13.40 2.90 -11.63
CA ASN A 333 -13.42 3.27 -10.21
C ASN A 333 -14.87 3.48 -9.76
N THR A 334 -15.18 3.14 -8.51
CA THR A 334 -16.45 3.48 -7.85
C THR A 334 -16.18 4.51 -6.77
N ILE A 335 -16.70 5.72 -6.94
CA ILE A 335 -16.54 6.83 -6.00
C ILE A 335 -17.92 7.23 -5.46
N VAL A 336 -18.12 7.06 -4.16
CA VAL A 336 -19.40 7.28 -3.49
C VAL A 336 -19.26 8.26 -2.34
N ASP A 337 -20.32 9.04 -2.10
CA ASP A 337 -20.44 9.97 -0.98
C ASP A 337 -19.21 10.88 -0.79
N SER A 338 -18.52 11.22 -1.87
CA SER A 338 -17.29 11.99 -1.79
C SER A 338 -17.56 13.39 -2.33
N ASP A 339 -17.13 14.41 -1.60
CA ASP A 339 -16.97 15.72 -2.23
C ASP A 339 -15.75 15.69 -3.16
N ARG A 340 -15.83 16.40 -4.29
CA ARG A 340 -14.73 16.44 -5.27
C ARG A 340 -14.23 15.04 -5.65
N SER A 341 -15.16 14.20 -6.11
CA SER A 341 -14.92 12.77 -6.37
C SER A 341 -13.72 12.56 -7.31
N ILE A 342 -13.71 13.26 -8.44
CA ILE A 342 -12.48 13.53 -9.21
C ILE A 342 -12.24 15.03 -9.15
N SER A 343 -10.98 15.43 -8.95
CA SER A 343 -10.60 16.82 -8.83
C SER A 343 -9.36 17.15 -9.63
N VAL A 344 -9.30 18.40 -10.09
CA VAL A 344 -8.13 18.94 -10.80
C VAL A 344 -7.59 20.10 -9.99
N ASP A 345 -6.36 19.96 -9.53
CA ASP A 345 -5.63 21.06 -8.90
C ASP A 345 -5.17 22.05 -9.97
N GLY A 346 -5.42 23.33 -9.74
CA GLY A 346 -5.03 24.45 -10.62
C GLY A 346 -3.95 25.37 -10.03
N SER A 347 -3.33 24.98 -8.92
CA SER A 347 -2.42 25.84 -8.14
C SER A 347 -1.14 26.20 -8.88
N ASN A 348 -0.70 25.37 -9.83
CA ASN A 348 0.53 25.56 -10.60
C ASN A 348 0.24 25.79 -12.09
N PRO A 349 1.17 26.42 -12.83
CA PRO A 349 0.94 26.85 -14.22
C PRO A 349 0.84 25.72 -15.25
N VAL A 350 1.45 24.55 -15.04
CA VAL A 350 1.33 23.42 -15.96
C VAL A 350 0.12 22.57 -15.53
N LEU A 351 -0.91 22.57 -16.35
CA LEU A 351 -2.15 21.85 -16.07
C LEU A 351 -2.03 20.36 -16.43
N PRO A 352 -2.82 19.48 -15.80
CA PRO A 352 -2.96 18.10 -16.24
C PRO A 352 -3.33 17.99 -17.72
N SER A 353 -2.85 16.96 -18.40
CA SER A 353 -3.07 16.81 -19.84
C SER A 353 -3.18 15.37 -20.33
N ASN A 354 -3.91 15.18 -21.43
CA ASN A 354 -4.15 13.86 -22.04
C ASN A 354 -4.68 12.84 -21.02
N ILE A 355 -5.82 13.14 -20.41
CA ILE A 355 -6.43 12.30 -19.37
C ILE A 355 -7.61 11.53 -19.96
N VAL A 356 -7.71 10.24 -19.66
CA VAL A 356 -8.90 9.44 -19.96
C VAL A 356 -9.63 9.14 -18.66
N ILE A 357 -10.91 9.50 -18.59
CA ILE A 357 -11.82 9.19 -17.50
C ILE A 357 -12.93 8.33 -18.10
N ALA A 358 -12.91 7.03 -17.88
CA ALA A 358 -13.85 6.12 -18.52
C ALA A 358 -14.41 5.03 -17.59
N ASN A 359 -15.62 4.54 -17.83
CA ASN A 359 -16.16 3.40 -17.09
C ASN A 359 -16.20 3.56 -15.56
N ASN A 360 -16.22 4.78 -15.02
CA ASN A 360 -16.30 5.01 -13.57
C ASN A 360 -17.76 5.17 -13.11
N ILE A 361 -18.09 4.70 -11.90
CA ILE A 361 -19.31 5.10 -11.19
C ILE A 361 -18.97 6.24 -10.24
N ILE A 362 -19.65 7.37 -10.37
CA ILE A 362 -19.51 8.51 -9.45
C ILE A 362 -20.91 8.88 -8.94
N SER A 363 -21.18 8.57 -7.68
CA SER A 363 -22.50 8.79 -7.06
C SER A 363 -22.34 9.52 -5.73
N SER A 364 -22.70 10.81 -5.71
CA SER A 364 -22.55 11.63 -4.51
C SER A 364 -23.54 12.78 -4.55
N THR A 365 -24.09 13.15 -3.40
CA THR A 365 -24.92 14.36 -3.24
C THR A 365 -24.11 15.56 -2.75
N TYR A 366 -22.77 15.50 -2.83
CA TYR A 366 -21.87 16.50 -2.25
C TYR A 366 -20.89 17.07 -3.27
N GLY A 367 -20.96 18.40 -3.48
CA GLY A 367 -20.10 19.14 -4.40
C GLY A 367 -20.31 18.74 -5.88
N PRO A 368 -19.64 19.42 -6.83
CA PRO A 368 -19.58 18.89 -8.18
C PRO A 368 -18.85 17.54 -8.19
N LEU A 369 -19.35 16.58 -8.96
CA LEU A 369 -18.74 15.24 -9.07
C LEU A 369 -17.33 15.31 -9.65
N ILE A 370 -17.14 16.13 -10.69
CA ILE A 370 -15.85 16.52 -11.23
C ILE A 370 -15.58 17.97 -10.83
N ALA A 371 -14.61 18.17 -9.95
CA ALA A 371 -14.26 19.49 -9.42
C ALA A 371 -12.98 20.01 -10.09
N GLU A 372 -13.13 20.81 -11.13
CA GLU A 372 -12.02 21.44 -11.84
C GLU A 372 -11.73 22.83 -11.27
N ASP A 373 -10.60 23.01 -10.58
CA ASP A 373 -10.12 24.36 -10.24
C ASP A 373 -9.62 25.07 -11.53
N LYS A 374 -9.11 24.29 -12.49
CA LYS A 374 -8.76 24.68 -13.86
C LYS A 374 -9.05 23.51 -14.82
N PRO A 375 -9.36 23.77 -16.10
CA PRO A 375 -9.67 22.71 -17.05
C PRO A 375 -8.46 21.84 -17.39
N ILE A 376 -8.72 20.56 -17.67
CA ILE A 376 -7.70 19.61 -18.16
C ILE A 376 -7.37 19.92 -19.62
N ASN A 377 -6.08 19.93 -19.96
CA ASN A 377 -5.64 20.08 -21.35
C ASN A 377 -5.74 18.74 -22.11
N GLY A 378 -6.87 18.51 -22.75
CA GLY A 378 -7.16 17.26 -23.47
C GLY A 378 -7.64 16.19 -22.50
N VAL A 379 -8.96 16.02 -22.41
CA VAL A 379 -9.62 15.00 -21.61
C VAL A 379 -10.60 14.22 -22.47
N THR A 380 -10.62 12.90 -22.31
CA THR A 380 -11.62 12.03 -22.91
C THR A 380 -12.50 11.45 -21.81
N TYR A 381 -13.80 11.63 -21.95
CA TYR A 381 -14.80 11.00 -21.09
C TYR A 381 -15.53 9.90 -21.89
N SER A 382 -15.63 8.68 -21.35
CA SER A 382 -16.40 7.60 -22.00
C SER A 382 -17.11 6.71 -20.99
N LYS A 383 -18.41 6.49 -21.17
CA LYS A 383 -19.21 5.51 -20.39
C LYS A 383 -19.03 5.59 -18.86
N ASN A 384 -18.92 6.81 -18.32
CA ASN A 384 -18.99 6.98 -16.87
C ASN A 384 -20.46 7.08 -16.43
N ILE A 385 -20.81 6.61 -15.24
CA ILE A 385 -22.11 6.88 -14.62
C ILE A 385 -21.97 8.00 -13.60
N ALA A 386 -22.82 9.01 -13.70
CA ALA A 386 -22.90 10.13 -12.77
C ALA A 386 -24.29 10.21 -12.12
N HIS A 387 -24.32 10.31 -10.79
CA HIS A 387 -25.56 10.36 -10.02
C HIS A 387 -25.46 11.30 -8.80
N GLY A 388 -26.58 11.96 -8.47
CA GLY A 388 -26.70 12.87 -7.34
C GLY A 388 -26.45 14.33 -7.73
N SER A 389 -25.30 14.87 -7.34
CA SER A 389 -24.91 16.27 -7.54
C SER A 389 -24.64 16.62 -9.01
N SER A 390 -24.46 17.93 -9.26
CA SER A 390 -24.02 18.41 -10.57
C SER A 390 -22.71 17.77 -11.01
N LEU A 391 -22.59 17.50 -12.31
CA LEU A 391 -21.40 16.86 -12.87
C LEU A 391 -20.14 17.74 -12.73
N GLY A 392 -20.29 19.07 -12.84
CA GLY A 392 -19.19 20.04 -12.76
C GLY A 392 -18.44 20.29 -14.06
N VAL A 393 -18.68 19.49 -15.10
CA VAL A 393 -18.12 19.64 -16.45
C VAL A 393 -19.19 19.45 -17.53
N ALA A 394 -18.98 20.03 -18.71
CA ALA A 394 -19.83 19.79 -19.88
C ALA A 394 -19.26 18.63 -20.71
N SER A 395 -19.93 17.47 -20.71
CA SER A 395 -19.44 16.27 -21.39
C SER A 395 -20.58 15.33 -21.77
N ASN A 396 -20.47 14.69 -22.94
CA ASN A 396 -21.37 13.62 -23.39
C ASN A 396 -20.85 12.21 -23.02
N GLY A 397 -19.71 12.12 -22.34
CA GLY A 397 -19.10 10.86 -21.91
C GLY A 397 -19.66 10.29 -20.59
N PHE A 398 -20.76 10.87 -20.10
CA PHE A 398 -21.44 10.47 -18.88
C PHE A 398 -22.88 10.01 -19.17
N ILE A 399 -23.25 8.90 -18.54
CA ILE A 399 -24.61 8.41 -18.38
C ILE A 399 -25.12 9.00 -17.07
N VAL A 400 -26.08 9.91 -17.13
CA VAL A 400 -26.69 10.51 -15.93
C VAL A 400 -27.88 9.65 -15.51
N ALA A 401 -27.64 8.74 -14.57
CA ALA A 401 -28.63 7.78 -14.08
C ALA A 401 -28.23 7.27 -12.67
N ASP A 402 -29.21 6.83 -11.88
CA ASP A 402 -28.95 6.09 -10.65
C ASP A 402 -28.19 4.79 -10.97
N PRO A 403 -26.99 4.55 -10.43
CA PRO A 403 -26.23 3.33 -10.66
C PRO A 403 -26.87 2.08 -10.03
N GLY A 404 -27.93 2.20 -9.22
CA GLY A 404 -28.57 1.06 -8.58
C GLY A 404 -27.64 0.32 -7.62
N LEU A 405 -26.85 1.09 -6.85
CA LEU A 405 -25.89 0.55 -5.88
C LEU A 405 -26.61 -0.03 -4.65
N ILE A 406 -26.16 -1.19 -4.21
CA ILE A 406 -26.62 -1.87 -2.99
C ILE A 406 -25.46 -1.96 -1.99
N LEU A 407 -25.76 -1.71 -0.71
CA LEU A 407 -24.78 -1.87 0.35
C LEU A 407 -24.74 -3.33 0.80
N SER A 408 -23.57 -3.95 0.74
CA SER A 408 -23.33 -5.30 1.25
C SER A 408 -21.96 -5.34 1.95
N ASN A 409 -21.85 -5.95 3.13
CA ASN A 409 -20.61 -6.00 3.93
C ASN A 409 -19.90 -4.63 4.12
N GLY A 410 -20.64 -3.53 4.11
CA GLY A 410 -20.10 -2.16 4.23
C GLY A 410 -19.57 -1.53 2.94
N PHE A 411 -19.71 -2.19 1.78
CA PHE A 411 -19.28 -1.69 0.47
C PHE A 411 -20.45 -1.58 -0.51
N HIS A 412 -20.44 -0.54 -1.33
CA HIS A 412 -21.44 -0.36 -2.40
C HIS A 412 -21.07 -1.21 -3.62
N ARG A 413 -22.02 -2.03 -4.06
CA ARG A 413 -21.91 -2.90 -5.24
C ARG A 413 -23.05 -2.63 -6.20
N ILE A 414 -22.89 -2.99 -7.46
CA ILE A 414 -23.98 -2.86 -8.43
C ILE A 414 -25.00 -3.98 -8.24
N SER A 415 -26.26 -3.71 -8.58
CA SER A 415 -27.34 -4.70 -8.58
C SER A 415 -27.55 -5.32 -9.97
N ASN A 416 -28.33 -6.41 -10.05
CA ASN A 416 -28.73 -7.02 -11.33
C ASN A 416 -29.63 -6.14 -12.22
N THR A 417 -30.04 -4.98 -11.74
CA THR A 417 -30.80 -3.98 -12.51
C THR A 417 -29.98 -2.72 -12.78
N SER A 418 -28.70 -2.72 -12.44
CA SER A 418 -27.84 -1.55 -12.61
C SER A 418 -27.66 -1.19 -14.09
N PRO A 419 -27.72 0.11 -14.46
CA PRO A 419 -27.32 0.55 -15.80
C PRO A 419 -25.82 0.38 -16.08
N ALA A 420 -25.03 -0.01 -15.07
CA ALA A 420 -23.61 -0.33 -15.21
C ALA A 420 -23.35 -1.68 -15.88
N LEU A 421 -24.33 -2.60 -15.84
CA LEU A 421 -24.16 -3.98 -16.30
C LEU A 421 -23.79 -4.05 -17.78
N ASP A 422 -22.70 -4.73 -18.10
CA ASP A 422 -22.17 -4.95 -19.45
C ASP A 422 -22.01 -3.66 -20.29
N ALA A 423 -21.94 -2.50 -19.65
CA ALA A 423 -22.10 -1.20 -20.29
C ALA A 423 -20.78 -0.45 -20.54
N ALA A 424 -19.65 -1.01 -20.10
CA ALA A 424 -18.35 -0.37 -20.20
C ALA A 424 -17.85 -0.27 -21.65
N ASP A 425 -17.08 0.78 -21.92
CA ASP A 425 -16.28 0.90 -23.14
C ASP A 425 -15.03 0.02 -23.03
N SER A 426 -15.01 -1.08 -23.79
CA SER A 426 -13.91 -2.05 -23.81
C SER A 426 -12.60 -1.50 -24.36
N SER A 427 -12.58 -0.28 -24.91
CA SER A 427 -11.36 0.39 -25.38
C SER A 427 -10.47 0.87 -24.23
N TYR A 428 -11.06 1.04 -23.04
CA TYR A 428 -10.41 1.67 -21.89
C TYR A 428 -10.26 0.70 -20.72
N THR A 429 -9.37 -0.29 -20.85
CA THR A 429 -9.04 -1.27 -19.80
C THR A 429 -7.57 -1.12 -19.34
N PRO A 430 -7.16 -1.73 -18.21
CA PRO A 430 -5.74 -1.80 -17.86
C PRO A 430 -4.87 -2.34 -19.01
N GLN A 431 -5.37 -3.34 -19.76
CA GLN A 431 -4.61 -3.96 -20.85
C GLN A 431 -4.38 -3.01 -22.03
N SER A 432 -5.23 -2.00 -22.25
CA SER A 432 -5.02 -1.02 -23.33
C SER A 432 -3.88 -0.03 -23.06
N ARG A 433 -3.34 -0.05 -21.83
CA ARG A 433 -2.17 0.74 -21.42
C ARG A 433 -0.97 -0.11 -21.04
N MET A 434 -1.21 -1.25 -20.40
CA MET A 434 -0.17 -2.10 -19.81
C MET A 434 0.15 -3.35 -20.64
N GLY A 435 -0.61 -3.61 -21.70
CA GLY A 435 -0.50 -4.79 -22.55
C GLY A 435 -1.45 -5.92 -22.15
N SER A 436 -1.64 -6.88 -23.05
CA SER A 436 -2.62 -7.97 -22.92
C SER A 436 -2.35 -8.94 -21.75
N SER A 437 -1.15 -8.92 -21.18
CA SER A 437 -0.79 -9.73 -20.00
C SER A 437 -1.20 -9.10 -18.67
N ALA A 438 -1.64 -7.83 -18.66
CA ALA A 438 -2.09 -7.20 -17.43
C ALA A 438 -3.36 -7.92 -16.92
N PRO A 439 -3.38 -8.34 -15.64
CA PRO A 439 -4.57 -8.95 -15.08
C PRO A 439 -5.70 -7.92 -15.06
N PHE A 440 -6.90 -8.37 -15.41
CA PHE A 440 -8.10 -7.54 -15.32
C PHE A 440 -9.05 -8.14 -14.29
N ILE A 441 -8.73 -7.84 -13.03
CA ILE A 441 -9.42 -8.32 -11.85
C ILE A 441 -10.06 -7.10 -11.18
N ASP A 442 -11.33 -7.22 -10.81
CA ASP A 442 -12.08 -6.14 -10.17
C ASP A 442 -11.68 -5.94 -8.69
N SER A 443 -12.33 -5.00 -8.00
CA SER A 443 -12.07 -4.73 -6.58
C SER A 443 -12.41 -5.86 -5.63
N GLU A 444 -13.20 -6.83 -6.09
CA GLU A 444 -13.73 -7.95 -5.34
C GLU A 444 -12.98 -9.27 -5.62
N GLY A 445 -11.92 -9.21 -6.44
CA GLY A 445 -11.07 -10.35 -6.78
C GLY A 445 -11.59 -11.18 -7.95
N GLN A 446 -12.56 -10.65 -8.70
CA GLN A 446 -13.25 -11.33 -9.78
C GLN A 446 -12.56 -11.01 -11.11
N THR A 447 -12.30 -12.02 -11.93
CA THR A 447 -11.75 -11.79 -13.28
C THR A 447 -12.87 -11.27 -14.19
N ARG A 448 -12.64 -10.14 -14.84
CA ARG A 448 -13.56 -9.57 -15.82
C ARG A 448 -13.46 -10.31 -17.14
N THR A 449 -14.59 -10.80 -17.66
CA THR A 449 -14.64 -11.57 -18.92
C THR A 449 -15.87 -11.22 -19.74
N GLY A 450 -15.73 -11.11 -21.06
CA GLY A 450 -16.85 -10.77 -21.94
C GLY A 450 -17.06 -9.26 -22.03
N SER A 451 -18.31 -8.82 -21.91
CA SER A 451 -18.63 -7.42 -21.67
C SER A 451 -18.29 -7.09 -20.21
N TYR A 452 -17.95 -5.83 -19.93
CA TYR A 452 -17.52 -5.43 -18.59
C TYR A 452 -18.51 -4.45 -17.98
N ASP A 453 -18.65 -4.51 -16.65
CA ASP A 453 -19.46 -3.57 -15.91
C ASP A 453 -18.74 -2.24 -15.67
N ILE A 454 -19.47 -1.13 -15.69
CA ILE A 454 -18.95 0.19 -15.27
C ILE A 454 -18.75 0.16 -13.74
N GLY A 455 -17.64 0.74 -13.26
CA GLY A 455 -17.30 0.81 -11.83
C GLY A 455 -16.36 -0.29 -11.37
N ALA A 456 -16.09 -0.33 -10.07
CA ALA A 456 -15.05 -1.16 -9.45
C ALA A 456 -15.44 -2.63 -9.24
N ASP A 457 -16.72 -2.95 -9.37
CA ASP A 457 -17.32 -4.26 -9.14
C ASP A 457 -17.76 -4.84 -10.49
N GLU A 458 -17.54 -6.15 -10.68
CA GLU A 458 -18.16 -6.96 -11.73
C GLU A 458 -19.26 -7.80 -11.08
N TYR A 459 -20.48 -7.69 -11.60
CA TYR A 459 -21.64 -8.37 -11.06
C TYR A 459 -21.66 -9.86 -11.45
N ILE A 460 -21.51 -10.73 -10.45
CA ILE A 460 -21.65 -12.19 -10.62
C ILE A 460 -22.84 -12.79 -9.89
N GLY A 461 -23.74 -11.97 -9.33
CA GLY A 461 -24.86 -12.46 -8.50
C GLY A 461 -24.47 -12.91 -7.09
N GLY A 462 -23.28 -12.53 -6.62
CA GLY A 462 -22.75 -12.85 -5.29
C GLY A 462 -21.86 -11.74 -4.73
N VAL A 463 -21.20 -12.00 -3.60
CA VAL A 463 -20.22 -11.08 -2.99
C VAL A 463 -18.84 -11.70 -3.13
N GLY A 464 -17.89 -10.95 -3.69
CA GLY A 464 -16.48 -11.34 -3.69
C GLY A 464 -15.81 -11.12 -2.33
N SER A 465 -14.49 -11.31 -2.30
CA SER A 465 -13.68 -11.21 -1.07
C SER A 465 -12.52 -10.23 -1.22
N GLY A 466 -12.62 -9.26 -2.12
CA GLY A 466 -11.45 -8.56 -2.66
C GLY A 466 -10.95 -7.39 -1.82
N HIS A 467 -11.80 -6.80 -0.99
CA HIS A 467 -11.41 -5.73 -0.06
C HIS A 467 -10.60 -6.31 1.10
N THR A 468 -9.34 -5.88 1.23
CA THR A 468 -8.52 -6.26 2.39
C THR A 468 -9.08 -5.61 3.65
N VAL A 469 -9.46 -6.42 4.63
CA VAL A 469 -9.91 -5.94 5.94
C VAL A 469 -8.81 -6.15 6.98
N SER A 470 -8.98 -5.57 8.17
CA SER A 470 -7.94 -5.62 9.21
C SER A 470 -7.54 -7.05 9.57
N CYS A 471 -8.48 -8.00 9.53
CA CYS A 471 -8.24 -9.40 9.88
C CYS A 471 -7.41 -10.19 8.87
N ASP A 472 -7.23 -9.68 7.66
CA ASP A 472 -6.39 -10.30 6.64
C ASP A 472 -4.90 -9.94 6.83
N THR A 473 -4.61 -9.05 7.77
CA THR A 473 -3.31 -8.38 7.91
C THR A 473 -2.72 -8.50 9.30
N GLY A 474 -1.41 -8.27 9.41
CA GLY A 474 -0.67 -8.45 10.66
C GLY A 474 -0.23 -9.91 10.90
N PRO A 475 0.37 -10.19 12.06
CA PRO A 475 0.83 -11.53 12.40
C PRO A 475 -0.31 -12.55 12.43
N ARG A 476 -0.08 -13.74 11.88
CA ARG A 476 -1.08 -14.83 11.87
C ARG A 476 -0.95 -15.77 13.06
N THR A 477 0.25 -15.88 13.61
CA THR A 477 0.60 -16.83 14.66
C THR A 477 0.38 -16.30 16.08
N TYR A 478 0.15 -14.99 16.25
CA TYR A 478 -0.12 -14.37 17.55
C TYR A 478 -0.91 -13.07 17.40
N ASN A 479 -1.52 -12.61 18.50
CA ASN A 479 -2.23 -11.34 18.52
C ASN A 479 -1.29 -10.19 18.96
N PRO A 480 -0.98 -9.21 18.10
CA PRO A 480 -0.05 -8.12 18.42
C PRO A 480 -0.58 -7.13 19.46
N THR A 481 -1.90 -7.05 19.60
CA THR A 481 -2.59 -6.24 20.62
C THR A 481 -3.46 -7.20 21.41
N LEU A 482 -3.24 -7.42 22.71
CA LEU A 482 -4.11 -8.27 23.55
C LEU A 482 -5.59 -7.81 23.58
N THR A 483 -5.96 -6.79 22.80
CA THR A 483 -7.23 -6.07 22.76
C THR A 483 -7.61 -5.57 21.35
N SER A 484 -7.80 -6.43 20.36
CA SER A 484 -8.71 -6.05 19.25
C SER A 484 -9.38 -7.26 18.61
N ASN A 485 -10.69 -7.35 18.83
CA ASN A 485 -11.59 -8.14 18.00
C ASN A 485 -11.59 -7.53 16.60
N CYS A 486 -11.63 -8.40 15.58
CA CYS A 486 -11.80 -8.02 14.19
C CYS A 486 -12.90 -6.97 14.08
N LEU A 487 -12.54 -5.74 13.67
CA LEU A 487 -13.52 -4.77 13.20
C LEU A 487 -13.93 -5.22 11.80
N VAL A 488 -14.72 -6.29 11.73
CA VAL A 488 -15.67 -6.42 10.64
C VAL A 488 -16.50 -5.15 10.73
N THR A 489 -16.58 -4.43 9.62
CA THR A 489 -17.37 -3.22 9.38
C THR A 489 -18.83 -3.39 9.81
N GLN A 490 -19.10 -3.45 11.12
CA GLN A 490 -20.41 -3.20 11.67
C GLN A 490 -20.57 -1.69 11.87
N GLN A 491 -21.68 -1.20 11.35
CA GLN A 491 -22.24 0.15 11.46
C GLN A 491 -21.71 1.17 10.45
N ALA A 492 -22.19 1.04 9.21
CA ALA A 492 -22.77 2.21 8.56
C ALA A 492 -24.13 2.45 9.22
N SER A 493 -24.28 3.54 9.98
CA SER A 493 -25.58 4.01 10.42
C SER A 493 -26.48 4.23 9.20
N PRO A 494 -27.76 3.80 9.22
CA PRO A 494 -28.68 4.13 8.14
C PRO A 494 -28.81 5.65 8.04
N MET A 495 -28.71 6.20 6.82
CA MET A 495 -29.08 7.58 6.56
C MET A 495 -30.50 7.82 7.09
N PRO A 496 -30.77 8.96 7.76
CA PRO A 496 -32.14 9.32 8.08
C PRO A 496 -32.91 9.57 6.77
N PRO A 497 -34.15 9.08 6.65
CA PRO A 497 -34.98 9.36 5.49
C PRO A 497 -35.43 10.82 5.55
N THR A 498 -34.77 11.72 4.81
CA THR A 498 -35.32 13.07 4.58
C THR A 498 -36.41 13.00 3.52
N LEU A 499 -37.64 12.80 4.01
CA LEU A 499 -38.86 13.52 3.65
C LEU A 499 -38.99 13.99 2.19
N LEU A 500 -39.67 13.15 1.41
CA LEU A 500 -40.62 13.62 0.41
C LEU A 500 -41.69 14.45 1.14
N THR A 501 -41.63 15.78 1.02
CA THR A 501 -42.82 16.62 1.24
C THR A 501 -43.24 17.21 -0.09
N ALA A 502 -44.47 16.87 -0.45
CA ALA A 502 -45.19 17.26 -1.63
C ALA A 502 -45.29 18.78 -1.80
N SER A 503 -45.43 19.16 -3.07
CA SER A 503 -45.87 20.45 -3.59
C SER A 503 -47.20 20.93 -2.96
N PRO A 504 -47.55 22.21 -3.16
CA PRO A 504 -48.32 22.55 -4.37
C PRO A 504 -47.51 23.22 -5.48
#